data_AF-A0A2M7R677-F1
#
_entry.id   AF-A0A2M7R677-F1
#
_cell.length_a   1.000
_cell.length_b   1.000
_cell.length_c   1.000
_cell.angle_alpha   90.00
_cell.angle_beta   90.00
_cell.angle_gamma   90.00
#
_symmetry.space_group_name_H-M   'P 1'
#
loop_
_entity.id
_entity.type
_entity.pdbx_description
1 polymer ?
#
loop_
_entity_poly.entity_id
_entity_poly.type
_entity_poly.pdbx_seq_one_letter_code
_entity_poly.pdbx_strand_id
1 'polypeptide(L)'
;MKELTLREIQKRIWDNKVKKGFNTTDISKEFLYLTEELGEAVRAYRKDSKDDLAEEIVDLIIYSLGLLEMLDKDGYEEIMKKIEKNEKREYQGENGAFRQLREDQK
;
A
#
# COMPACT_ATOMS: atom_id res chain seq x y z
N MET A 1 17.72 0.77 17.18
CA MET A 1 16.51 1.61 17.04
C MET A 1 15.39 1.01 17.86
N LYS A 2 14.48 1.82 18.42
CA LYS A 2 13.25 1.31 19.06
C LYS A 2 12.37 0.70 17.97
N GLU A 3 11.79 -0.47 18.22
CA GLU A 3 10.76 -1.06 17.37
C GLU A 3 9.49 -0.19 17.42
N LEU A 4 8.88 0.03 16.26
CA LEU A 4 7.67 0.85 16.12
C LEU A 4 6.52 -0.03 15.67
N THR A 5 5.34 0.22 16.24
CA THR A 5 4.08 -0.32 15.73
C THR A 5 3.76 0.28 14.37
N LEU A 6 2.92 -0.40 13.58
CA LEU A 6 2.49 0.13 12.28
C LEU A 6 1.81 1.51 12.39
N ARG A 7 1.05 1.74 13.46
CA ARG A 7 0.42 3.04 13.75
C ARG A 7 1.47 4.13 14.00
N GLU A 8 2.54 3.83 14.74
CA GLU A 8 3.65 4.76 14.94
C GLU A 8 4.41 5.01 13.63
N ILE A 9 4.57 3.99 12.77
CA ILE A 9 5.18 4.13 11.45
C ILE A 9 4.34 5.04 10.55
N GLN A 10 3.02 4.80 10.47
CA GLN A 10 2.09 5.61 9.69
C GLN A 10 2.12 7.09 10.12
N LYS A 11 2.06 7.36 11.42
CA LYS A 11 2.20 8.73 11.95
C LYS A 11 3.56 9.35 11.62
N ARG A 12 4.65 8.58 11.74
CA ARG A 12 5.99 9.05 11.41
C ARG A 12 6.13 9.42 9.93
N ILE A 13 5.51 8.65 9.03
CA ILE A 13 5.45 8.95 7.60
C ILE A 13 4.73 10.28 7.39
N TRP A 14 3.55 10.44 7.99
CA TRP A 14 2.75 11.66 7.88
C TRP A 14 3.45 12.90 8.44
N ASP A 15 4.02 12.80 9.64
CA ASP A 15 4.74 13.90 10.29
C ASP A 15 5.93 14.36 9.43
N ASN A 16 6.67 13.41 8.85
CA ASN A 16 7.76 13.74 7.93
C ASN A 16 7.24 14.44 6.67
N LYS A 17 6.12 13.98 6.11
CA LYS A 17 5.48 14.59 4.94
C LYS A 17 5.08 16.04 5.19
N VAL A 18 4.38 16.30 6.29
CA VAL A 18 3.98 17.64 6.74
C VAL A 18 5.22 18.51 6.97
N LYS A 19 6.22 17.99 7.69
CA LYS A 19 7.46 18.71 7.99
C LYS A 19 8.24 19.13 6.73
N LYS A 20 8.19 18.30 5.68
CA LYS A 20 8.85 18.58 4.39
C LYS A 20 8.05 19.51 3.48
N GLY A 21 6.83 19.89 3.86
CA GLY A 21 5.95 20.69 3.02
C GLY A 21 5.48 19.95 1.77
N PHE A 22 5.43 18.62 1.83
CA PHE A 22 4.91 17.79 0.73
C PHE A 22 3.38 17.86 0.66
N ASN A 23 2.82 17.30 -0.41
CA ASN A 23 1.39 17.32 -0.65
C ASN A 23 0.61 16.56 0.45
N THR A 24 -0.38 17.21 1.05
CA THR A 24 -1.22 16.65 2.11
C THR A 24 -2.71 16.81 1.83
N THR A 25 -3.07 17.39 0.68
CA THR A 25 -4.45 17.77 0.36
C THR A 25 -4.96 17.18 -0.96
N ASP A 26 -4.08 16.99 -1.95
CA ASP A 26 -4.48 16.47 -3.26
C ASP A 26 -4.27 14.96 -3.36
N ILE A 27 -5.34 14.18 -3.18
CA ILE A 27 -5.31 12.72 -3.31
C ILE A 27 -4.93 12.27 -4.73
N SER A 28 -5.35 13.00 -5.77
CA SER A 28 -5.05 12.62 -7.15
C SER A 28 -3.55 12.67 -7.41
N LYS A 29 -2.88 13.68 -6.86
CA LYS A 29 -1.43 13.83 -6.94
C LYS A 29 -0.67 12.71 -6.23
N GLU A 30 -1.19 12.21 -5.11
CA GLU A 30 -0.60 11.04 -4.44
C GLU A 30 -0.70 9.77 -5.26
N PHE A 31 -1.80 9.56 -5.99
CA PHE A 31 -1.90 8.43 -6.91
C PHE A 31 -0.91 8.53 -8.07
N LEU A 32 -0.58 9.75 -8.53
CA LEU A 32 0.48 9.95 -9.52
C LEU A 32 1.84 9.50 -8.96
N TYR A 33 2.21 9.94 -7.76
CA TYR A 33 3.45 9.51 -7.12
C TYR A 33 3.51 8.00 -6.90
N LEU A 34 2.43 7.40 -6.36
CA LEU A 34 2.35 5.95 -6.21
C LEU A 34 2.51 5.20 -7.55
N THR A 35 2.03 5.78 -8.65
CA THR A 35 2.20 5.21 -9.99
C THR A 35 3.65 5.33 -10.48
N GLU A 36 4.35 6.42 -10.14
CA GLU A 36 5.77 6.60 -10.44
C GLU A 36 6.62 5.53 -9.73
N GLU A 37 6.40 5.30 -8.43
CA GLU A 37 7.10 4.26 -7.65
C GLU A 37 6.83 2.85 -8.21
N LEU A 38 5.59 2.58 -8.66
CA LEU A 38 5.29 1.31 -9.32
C LEU A 38 6.09 1.15 -10.62
N GLY A 39 6.24 2.24 -11.38
CA GLY A 39 7.07 2.27 -12.56
C GLY A 39 8.55 2.01 -12.25
N GLU A 40 9.03 2.43 -11.08
CA GLU A 40 10.39 2.20 -10.61
C GLU A 40 10.59 0.75 -10.19
N ALA A 41 9.67 0.17 -9.44
CA ALA A 41 9.68 -1.25 -9.08
C ALA A 41 9.75 -2.13 -10.34
N VAL A 42 8.97 -1.83 -11.39
CA VAL A 42 9.02 -2.54 -12.66
C VAL A 42 10.39 -2.40 -13.35
N ARG A 43 11.01 -1.21 -13.30
CA ARG A 43 12.36 -0.99 -13.85
C ARG A 43 13.42 -1.78 -13.07
N ALA A 44 13.36 -1.78 -11.75
CA ALA A 44 14.27 -2.51 -10.88
C ALA A 44 14.19 -4.03 -11.12
N TYR A 45 12.97 -4.57 -11.18
CA TYR A 45 12.74 -5.98 -11.51
C TYR A 45 13.33 -6.36 -12.87
N ARG A 46 13.13 -5.54 -13.90
CA ARG A 46 13.69 -5.78 -15.24
C ARG A 46 15.22 -5.76 -15.29
N LYS A 47 15.85 -5.07 -14.34
CA LYS A 47 17.32 -5.02 -14.19
C LYS A 47 17.87 -6.14 -13.31
N ASP A 48 17.01 -7.03 -12.79
CA ASP A 48 17.36 -8.06 -11.79
C ASP A 48 18.03 -7.47 -10.52
N SER A 49 17.67 -6.23 -10.17
CA SER A 49 18.16 -5.56 -8.97
C SER A 49 17.20 -5.78 -7.81
N LYS A 50 17.55 -6.71 -6.92
CA LYS A 50 16.70 -7.07 -5.77
C LYS A 50 16.65 -5.98 -4.71
N ASP A 51 17.76 -5.28 -4.50
CA ASP A 51 17.86 -4.23 -3.50
C ASP A 51 17.02 -3.02 -3.92
N ASP A 52 17.18 -2.56 -5.18
CA ASP A 52 16.35 -1.49 -5.74
C ASP A 52 14.87 -1.92 -5.71
N LEU A 53 14.53 -3.14 -6.16
CA LEU A 53 13.15 -3.61 -6.15
C LEU A 53 12.54 -3.60 -4.74
N ALA A 54 13.33 -3.95 -3.71
CA ALA A 54 12.88 -3.91 -2.33
C ALA A 54 12.63 -2.47 -1.85
N GLU A 55 13.50 -1.52 -2.22
CA GLU A 55 13.34 -0.09 -1.94
C GLU A 55 12.04 0.44 -2.56
N GLU A 56 11.82 0.21 -3.86
CA GLU A 56 10.62 0.69 -4.56
C GLU A 56 9.31 0.10 -4.00
N ILE A 57 9.34 -1.18 -3.57
CA ILE A 57 8.18 -1.79 -2.89
C ILE A 57 7.92 -1.11 -1.54
N VAL A 58 8.97 -0.72 -0.82
CA VAL A 58 8.83 0.03 0.42
C VAL A 58 8.24 1.41 0.15
N ASP A 59 8.63 2.08 -0.94
CA ASP A 59 8.05 3.37 -1.31
C ASP A 59 6.56 3.27 -1.62
N LEU A 60 6.12 2.22 -2.33
CA LEU A 60 4.70 1.91 -2.51
C LEU A 60 3.95 1.78 -1.17
N ILE A 61 4.57 1.15 -0.17
CA ILE A 61 3.98 1.02 1.18
C ILE A 61 3.93 2.37 1.88
N ILE A 62 4.98 3.19 1.78
CA ILE A 62 5.05 4.52 2.41
C ILE A 62 3.97 5.44 1.85
N TYR A 63 3.82 5.53 0.53
CA TYR A 63 2.76 6.32 -0.09
C TYR A 63 1.37 5.80 0.27
N SER A 64 1.18 4.48 0.32
CA SER A 64 -0.10 3.88 0.71
C SER A 64 -0.49 4.23 2.16
N LEU A 65 0.46 4.17 3.11
CA LEU A 65 0.21 4.57 4.49
C LEU A 65 -0.03 6.08 4.63
N GLY A 66 0.69 6.91 3.86
CA GLY A 66 0.44 8.36 3.79
C GLY A 66 -0.94 8.70 3.22
N LEU A 67 -1.41 7.94 2.22
CA LEU A 67 -2.76 8.05 1.66
C LEU A 67 -3.84 7.66 2.68
N LEU A 68 -3.61 6.63 3.50
CA LEU A 68 -4.55 6.24 4.55
C LEU A 68 -4.70 7.34 5.62
N GLU A 69 -3.63 8.05 5.98
CA GLU A 69 -3.72 9.26 6.83
C GLU A 69 -4.57 10.36 6.16
N MET A 70 -4.39 10.62 4.87
CA MET A 70 -5.21 11.60 4.13
C MET A 70 -6.70 11.22 4.10
N LEU A 71 -7.01 9.94 4.20
CA LEU A 71 -8.37 9.39 4.22
C LEU A 71 -8.95 9.24 5.64
N ASP A 72 -8.23 9.68 6.67
CA ASP A 72 -8.58 9.49 8.08
C ASP A 72 -8.82 8.00 8.42
N LYS A 73 -7.88 7.14 7.98
CA LYS A 73 -7.92 5.68 8.17
C LYS A 73 -6.70 5.17 8.92
N ASP A 74 -6.95 4.31 9.90
CA ASP A 74 -5.91 3.52 10.56
C ASP A 74 -5.47 2.37 9.66
N GLY A 75 -4.23 2.41 9.18
CA GLY A 75 -3.73 1.43 8.22
C GLY A 75 -3.55 0.04 8.81
N TYR A 76 -3.29 -0.10 10.11
CA TYR A 76 -3.29 -1.41 10.74
C TYR A 76 -4.67 -2.04 10.70
N GLU A 77 -5.71 -1.30 11.06
CA GLU A 77 -7.09 -1.80 11.00
C GLU A 77 -7.52 -2.16 9.59
N GLU A 78 -7.24 -1.32 8.59
CA GLU A 78 -7.60 -1.60 7.20
C GLU A 78 -6.88 -2.84 6.65
N ILE A 79 -5.60 -3.03 7.00
CA ILE A 79 -4.85 -4.24 6.64
C ILE A 79 -5.46 -5.47 7.31
N MET A 80 -5.73 -5.42 8.62
CA MET A 80 -6.31 -6.56 9.35
C MET A 80 -7.69 -6.94 8.80
N LYS A 81 -8.57 -5.94 8.58
CA LYS A 81 -9.88 -6.16 7.93
C LYS A 81 -9.72 -6.84 6.57
N LYS A 82 -8.74 -6.42 5.77
CA LYS A 82 -8.49 -6.98 4.45
C LYS A 82 -7.95 -8.41 4.52
N ILE A 83 -7.05 -8.71 5.46
CA ILE A 83 -6.53 -10.07 5.71
C ILE A 83 -7.68 -10.99 6.10
N GLU A 84 -8.46 -10.64 7.12
CA GLU A 84 -9.58 -11.46 7.58
C GLU A 84 -10.63 -11.70 6.47
N LYS A 85 -10.91 -10.68 5.64
CA LYS A 85 -11.79 -10.83 4.49
C LYS A 85 -11.21 -11.80 3.48
N ASN A 86 -9.92 -11.70 3.17
CA ASN A 86 -9.26 -12.52 2.16
C ASN A 86 -9.11 -13.99 2.60
N GLU A 87 -8.85 -14.26 3.88
CA GLU A 87 -8.77 -15.63 4.42
C GLU A 87 -10.10 -16.38 4.31
N LYS A 88 -11.23 -15.65 4.35
CA LYS A 88 -12.58 -16.22 4.22
C LYS A 88 -13.03 -16.34 2.75
N ARG A 89 -12.23 -15.90 1.77
CA ARG A 89 -12.62 -15.95 0.35
C ARG A 89 -12.50 -17.37 -0.19
N GLU A 90 -13.61 -17.87 -0.74
CA GLU A 90 -13.64 -19.09 -1.52
C GLU A 90 -13.45 -18.76 -3.00
N TYR A 91 -12.49 -19.43 -3.65
CA TYR A 91 -12.21 -19.29 -5.07
C TYR A 91 -12.57 -20.58 -5.80
N GLN A 92 -13.17 -20.45 -6.98
CA GLN A 92 -13.28 -21.54 -7.94
C GLN A 92 -12.33 -21.25 -9.09
N GLY A 93 -11.43 -22.20 -9.35
CA GLY A 93 -10.54 -22.14 -10.51
C GLY A 93 -11.21 -22.74 -11.73
N GLU A 94 -11.29 -21.98 -12.82
CA GLU A 94 -11.58 -22.51 -14.15
C GLU A 94 -10.49 -22.03 -15.11
N ASN A 95 -9.80 -22.97 -15.77
CA ASN A 95 -8.80 -22.70 -16.82
C ASN A 95 -7.71 -21.67 -16.44
N GLY A 96 -7.20 -21.72 -15.21
CA GLY A 96 -6.14 -20.81 -14.73
C GLY A 96 -6.63 -19.43 -14.28
N ALA A 97 -7.93 -19.15 -14.38
CA ALA A 97 -8.56 -17.99 -13.76
C ALA A 97 -9.24 -18.40 -12.44
N PHE A 98 -9.01 -17.62 -11.39
CA PHE A 98 -9.71 -17.79 -10.12
C PHE A 98 -10.88 -16.82 -10.06
N ARG A 99 -12.11 -17.34 -9.96
CA ARG A 99 -13.31 -16.54 -9.72
C ARG A 99 -13.70 -16.65 -8.25
N GLN A 100 -13.93 -15.51 -7.59
CA GLN A 100 -14.48 -15.50 -6.24
C GLN A 100 -15.92 -16.02 -6.30
N LEU A 101 -16.22 -17.07 -5.53
CA LEU A 101 -17.53 -17.75 -5.55
C LEU A 101 -18.65 -16.94 -4.90
N ARG A 102 -18.30 -15.97 -4.05
CA ARG A 102 -19.24 -15.11 -3.34
C ARG A 102 -18.77 -13.67 -3.41
N GLU A 103 -19.27 -12.92 -4.37
CA GLU A 103 -19.32 -11.46 -4.25
C GLU A 103 -20.66 -10.96 -4.78
N ASP A 104 -21.75 -11.45 -4.18
CA ASP A 104 -23.08 -10.87 -4.32
C ASP A 104 -23.72 -10.76 -2.93
N GLN A 105 -24.26 -9.58 -2.63
CA GLN A 105 -24.97 -9.14 -1.41
C GLN A 105 -24.14 -8.45 -0.32
N LYS A 106 -23.77 -7.19 -0.56
CA LYS A 106 -24.48 -6.02 0.02
C LYS A 106 -23.98 -4.72 -0.59
#